data_AF-A0A101QLP2-F1
#
_entry.id   AF-A0A101QLP2-F1
#
_cell.length_a   1.000
_cell.length_b   1.000
_cell.length_c   1.000
_cell.angle_alpha   90.00
_cell.angle_beta   90.00
_cell.angle_gamma   90.00
#
_symmetry.space_group_name_H-M   'P 1'
#
loop_
_entity.id
_entity.type
_entity.pdbx_description
1 polymer ?
#
loop_
_entity_poly.entity_id
_entity_poly.type
_entity_poly.pdbx_seq_one_letter_code
_entity_poly.pdbx_strand_id
1 'polypeptide(L)'
;MTRHADVRYVSTHPELFSSSLNTAIIRFDEHIRREATDAQRLILLNMDPPEHTRVRQIAQRGFTPRSVRALEDRLRARAEAIAAARARSGPFDFVTEVACELPLQAIAELIGVPQGDRSRIFDRSNKP
;
A
#
# COMPACT_ATOMS: atom_id res chain seq x y z
N MET A 1 -5.92 -1.47 22.32
CA MET A 1 -5.63 -0.04 22.55
C MET A 1 -6.71 0.79 21.86
N THR A 2 -7.24 1.82 22.51
CA THR A 2 -8.39 2.58 21.97
C THR A 2 -8.24 4.10 22.08
N ARG A 3 -7.19 4.60 22.74
CA ARG A 3 -6.91 6.04 22.85
C ARG A 3 -5.80 6.45 21.88
N HIS A 4 -5.94 7.63 21.30
CA HIS A 4 -4.93 8.22 20.41
C HIS A 4 -3.55 8.32 21.05
N ALA A 5 -3.47 8.75 22.32
CA ALA A 5 -2.20 8.90 23.04
C ALA A 5 -1.44 7.56 23.13
N ASP A 6 -2.17 6.47 23.42
CA ASP A 6 -1.61 5.13 23.54
C ASP A 6 -1.09 4.61 22.19
N VAL A 7 -1.86 4.81 21.11
CA VAL A 7 -1.45 4.44 19.75
C VAL A 7 -0.16 5.17 19.36
N ARG A 8 -0.09 6.48 19.65
CA ARG A 8 1.10 7.28 19.38
C ARG A 8 2.30 6.80 20.20
N TYR A 9 2.12 6.49 21.48
CA TYR A 9 3.17 5.98 22.34
C TYR A 9 3.76 4.68 21.77
N VAL A 10 2.92 3.69 21.49
CA VAL A 10 3.37 2.41 20.90
C VAL A 10 4.06 2.61 19.56
N SER A 11 3.53 3.49 18.70
CA SER A 11 4.08 3.75 17.37
C SER A 11 5.43 4.47 17.36
N THR A 12 5.88 5.01 18.50
CA THR A 12 7.11 5.82 18.60
C THR A 12 8.19 5.20 19.48
N HIS A 13 7.92 4.05 20.10
CA HIS A 13 8.86 3.32 20.97
C HIS A 13 9.15 1.91 20.40
N PRO A 14 9.81 1.80 19.22
CA PRO A 14 10.08 0.52 18.58
C PRO A 14 11.00 -0.39 19.40
N GLU A 15 11.78 0.16 20.34
CA GLU A 15 12.58 -0.58 21.31
C GLU A 15 11.73 -1.36 22.33
N LEU A 16 10.47 -0.95 22.52
CA LEU A 16 9.51 -1.62 23.39
C LEU A 16 8.48 -2.45 22.58
N PHE A 17 8.11 -1.97 21.39
CA PHE A 17 7.05 -2.55 20.57
C PHE A 17 7.56 -2.94 19.18
N SER A 18 8.09 -4.16 19.10
CA SER A 18 8.67 -4.74 17.87
C SER A 18 7.61 -5.02 16.81
N SER A 19 7.90 -4.62 15.57
CA SER A 19 7.15 -5.01 14.37
C SER A 19 7.66 -6.31 13.76
N SER A 20 8.88 -6.74 14.09
CA SER A 20 9.48 -7.99 13.56
C SER A 20 9.00 -9.23 14.29
N LEU A 21 8.81 -9.18 15.62
CA LEU A 21 8.56 -10.36 16.45
C LEU A 21 7.35 -11.18 15.98
N ASN A 22 6.21 -10.52 15.74
CA ASN A 22 4.97 -11.16 15.28
C ASN A 22 4.26 -10.40 14.15
N THR A 23 4.99 -9.55 13.41
CA THR A 23 4.45 -8.70 12.33
C THR A 23 3.46 -7.63 12.84
N ALA A 24 3.09 -6.69 11.98
CA ALA A 24 2.03 -5.72 12.25
C ALA A 24 0.62 -6.29 11.98
N ILE A 25 0.51 -7.49 11.40
CA ILE A 25 -0.78 -8.11 11.09
C ILE A 25 -1.28 -8.86 12.33
N ILE A 26 -2.43 -8.43 12.84
CA ILE A 26 -3.01 -8.95 14.08
C ILE A 26 -3.86 -10.22 13.90
N ARG A 27 -4.19 -10.56 12.64
CA ARG A 27 -5.06 -11.70 12.33
C ARG A 27 -4.65 -12.33 11.00
N PHE A 28 -4.44 -13.64 11.05
CA PHE A 28 -4.22 -14.48 9.88
C PHE A 28 -5.30 -15.55 9.80
N ASP A 29 -5.26 -16.33 8.72
CA ASP A 29 -5.97 -17.61 8.67
C ASP A 29 -5.54 -18.50 9.84
N GLU A 30 -6.49 -19.28 10.39
CA GLU A 30 -6.27 -20.11 11.59
C GLU A 30 -5.18 -21.17 11.39
N HIS A 31 -4.96 -21.61 10.14
CA HIS A 31 -3.99 -22.63 9.79
C HIS A 31 -2.70 -22.07 9.21
N ILE A 32 -2.44 -20.77 9.35
CA ILE A 32 -1.19 -20.19 8.87
C ILE A 32 0.00 -20.84 9.57
N ARG A 33 0.99 -21.24 8.78
CA ARG A 33 2.25 -21.77 9.31
C ARG A 33 3.14 -20.63 9.82
N ARG A 34 3.92 -20.90 10.85
CA ARG A 34 4.83 -19.91 11.45
C ARG A 34 5.83 -19.37 10.42
N GLU A 35 6.35 -20.24 9.55
CA GLU A 35 7.31 -19.86 8.52
C GLU A 35 6.71 -18.85 7.52
N ALA A 36 5.41 -18.97 7.22
CA ALA A 36 4.72 -18.02 6.33
C ALA A 36 4.58 -16.65 6.99
N THR A 37 4.37 -16.58 8.30
CA THR A 37 4.34 -15.33 9.07
C THR A 37 5.74 -14.71 9.15
N ASP A 38 6.76 -15.52 9.43
CA ASP A 38 8.15 -15.04 9.53
C ASP A 38 8.70 -14.54 8.19
N ALA A 39 8.26 -15.10 7.06
CA ALA A 39 8.60 -14.60 5.73
C ALA A 39 8.15 -13.14 5.50
N GLN A 40 7.13 -12.66 6.21
CA GLN A 40 6.66 -11.28 6.11
C GLN A 40 7.63 -10.26 6.71
N ARG A 41 8.63 -10.69 7.50
CA ARG A 41 9.71 -9.83 8.03
C ARG A 41 10.59 -9.21 6.93
N LEU A 42 10.56 -9.78 5.72
CA LEU A 42 11.24 -9.22 4.55
C LEU A 42 10.56 -7.96 4.01
N ILE A 43 9.34 -7.65 4.45
CA ILE A 43 8.60 -6.45 4.07
C ILE A 43 8.94 -5.33 5.06
N LEU A 44 9.25 -4.13 4.55
CA LEU A 44 9.63 -2.96 5.37
C LEU A 44 8.70 -2.70 6.55
N LEU A 45 7.39 -2.94 6.40
CA LEU A 45 6.38 -2.79 7.45
C LEU A 45 6.66 -3.64 8.71
N ASN A 46 7.30 -4.79 8.56
CA ASN A 46 7.53 -5.78 9.62
C ASN A 46 9.01 -5.85 10.04
N MET A 47 9.77 -4.78 9.81
CA MET A 47 11.17 -4.68 10.23
C MET A 47 11.30 -3.78 11.46
N ASP A 48 12.31 -4.04 12.29
CA ASP A 48 12.73 -3.14 13.37
C ASP A 48 14.05 -2.43 13.02
N PRO A 49 14.39 -1.31 13.69
CA PRO A 49 15.74 -0.75 13.62
C PRO A 49 16.81 -1.77 14.04
N PRO A 50 18.03 -1.73 13.44
CA PRO A 50 18.50 -0.73 12.47
C PRO A 50 18.13 -1.05 11.01
N GLU A 51 17.67 -2.26 10.70
CA GLU A 51 17.38 -2.69 9.33
C GLU A 51 16.25 -1.88 8.69
N HIS A 52 15.14 -1.68 9.42
CA HIS A 52 14.05 -0.81 9.00
C HIS A 52 14.56 0.58 8.59
N THR A 53 15.42 1.18 9.42
CA THR A 53 15.98 2.51 9.17
C THR A 53 16.75 2.55 7.85
N ARG A 54 17.59 1.54 7.60
CA ARG A 54 18.38 1.43 6.35
C ARG A 54 17.49 1.29 5.11
N VAL A 55 16.53 0.37 5.15
CA VAL A 55 15.64 0.09 4.01
C VAL A 55 14.71 1.28 3.74
N ARG A 56 14.16 1.90 4.79
CA ARG A 56 13.30 3.09 4.69
C ARG A 56 14.01 4.27 4.04
N GLN A 57 15.30 4.48 4.34
CA GLN A 57 16.09 5.56 3.74
C GLN A 57 16.24 5.43 2.22
N ILE A 58 16.21 4.21 1.69
CA ILE A 58 16.21 3.94 0.25
C ILE A 58 14.81 4.18 -0.31
N ALA A 59 13.79 3.55 0.29
CA ALA A 59 12.41 3.63 -0.18
C ALA A 59 11.87 5.07 -0.24
N GLN A 60 12.15 5.90 0.78
CA GLN A 60 11.62 7.27 0.87
C GLN A 60 12.03 8.18 -0.31
N ARG A 61 13.08 7.84 -1.07
CA ARG A 61 13.49 8.59 -2.26
C ARG A 61 12.41 8.57 -3.36
N GLY A 62 11.59 7.51 -3.41
CA GLY A 62 10.43 7.44 -4.30
C GLY A 62 9.27 8.31 -3.84
N PHE A 63 9.16 8.60 -2.54
CA PHE A 63 8.01 9.26 -1.91
C PHE A 63 8.30 10.71 -1.50
N THR A 64 9.23 11.39 -2.17
CA THR A 64 9.48 12.81 -1.89
C THR A 64 8.26 13.66 -2.27
N PRO A 65 8.06 14.84 -1.65
CA PRO A 65 6.96 15.74 -2.05
C PRO A 65 6.98 16.10 -3.54
N ARG A 66 8.17 16.18 -4.15
CA ARG A 66 8.31 16.40 -5.60
C ARG A 66 7.82 15.19 -6.40
N SER A 67 8.24 13.98 -6.04
CA SER A 67 7.84 12.74 -6.71
C SER A 67 6.32 12.55 -6.64
N VAL A 68 5.72 12.79 -5.48
CA VAL A 68 4.27 12.66 -5.29
C VAL A 68 3.52 13.71 -6.11
N ARG A 69 3.94 14.99 -6.09
CA ARG A 69 3.31 16.04 -6.90
C ARG A 69 3.40 15.79 -8.40
N ALA A 70 4.46 15.15 -8.89
CA ALA A 70 4.59 14.80 -10.30
C ALA A 70 3.54 13.79 -10.78
N LEU A 71 2.84 13.09 -9.86
CA LEU A 71 1.76 12.18 -10.17
C LEU A 71 0.39 12.89 -10.28
N GLU A 72 0.25 14.10 -9.72
CA GLU A 72 -1.04 14.74 -9.50
C GLU A 72 -1.83 14.92 -10.80
N ASP A 73 -1.24 15.60 -11.81
CA ASP A 73 -1.94 15.89 -13.07
C ASP A 73 -2.37 14.60 -13.79
N ARG A 74 -1.52 13.57 -13.77
CA ARG A 74 -1.81 12.28 -14.39
C ARG A 74 -2.94 11.56 -13.68
N LEU A 75 -2.89 11.49 -12.35
CA LEU A 75 -3.93 10.85 -11.54
C LEU A 75 -5.25 11.61 -11.62
N ARG A 76 -5.22 12.94 -11.65
CA ARG A 76 -6.40 13.79 -11.87
C ARG A 76 -7.07 13.47 -13.20
N ALA A 77 -6.32 13.47 -14.29
CA ALA A 77 -6.85 13.13 -15.62
C ALA A 77 -7.42 11.71 -15.66
N ARG A 78 -6.84 10.75 -14.91
CA ARG A 78 -7.39 9.39 -14.81
C ARG A 78 -8.66 9.33 -13.97
N ALA A 79 -8.70 10.01 -12.82
CA ALA A 79 -9.89 10.09 -12.00
C ALA A 79 -11.08 10.68 -12.78
N GLU A 80 -10.86 11.75 -13.54
CA GLU A 80 -11.86 12.36 -14.42
C GLU A 80 -12.35 11.39 -15.49
N ALA A 81 -11.44 10.65 -16.14
CA ALA A 81 -11.80 9.66 -17.14
C ALA A 81 -12.63 8.50 -16.56
N ILE A 82 -12.25 7.97 -15.39
CA ILE A 82 -12.98 6.91 -14.67
C ILE A 82 -14.40 7.39 -14.35
N ALA A 83 -14.53 8.59 -13.78
CA ALA A 83 -15.83 9.17 -13.44
C ALA A 83 -16.70 9.43 -14.69
N ALA A 84 -16.12 10.00 -15.75
CA ALA A 84 -16.82 10.30 -16.99
C ALA A 84 -17.28 9.04 -17.76
N ALA A 85 -16.54 7.94 -17.64
CA ALA A 85 -16.94 6.65 -18.22
C ALA A 85 -18.25 6.13 -17.58
N ARG A 86 -18.45 6.36 -16.28
CA ARG A 86 -19.63 5.89 -15.53
C ARG A 86 -20.79 6.87 -15.47
N ALA A 87 -20.53 8.16 -15.64
CA ALA A 87 -21.57 9.19 -15.69
C ALA A 87 -22.59 9.00 -16.84
N ARG A 88 -22.30 8.14 -17.82
CA ARG A 88 -23.12 7.90 -19.03
C ARG A 88 -23.93 6.59 -18.99
N SER A 89 -23.94 5.87 -17.88
CA SER A 89 -24.55 4.54 -17.78
C SER A 89 -25.41 4.39 -16.51
N GLY A 90 -26.33 3.41 -16.52
CA GLY A 90 -27.21 3.05 -15.40
C GLY A 90 -26.46 2.47 -14.18
N PRO A 91 -27.14 1.70 -13.32
CA PRO A 91 -26.52 1.15 -12.11
C PRO A 91 -25.21 0.40 -12.40
N PHE A 92 -24.21 0.58 -11.54
CA PHE A 92 -22.88 0.01 -11.69
C PHE A 92 -22.29 -0.30 -10.30
N ASP A 93 -21.29 -1.18 -10.23
CA ASP A 93 -20.55 -1.47 -9.01
C ASP A 93 -19.45 -0.42 -8.80
N PHE A 94 -19.67 0.46 -7.83
CA PHE A 94 -18.72 1.53 -7.53
C PHE A 94 -17.34 1.02 -7.10
N VAL A 95 -17.25 -0.14 -6.44
CA VAL A 95 -15.96 -0.67 -5.96
C VAL A 95 -15.10 -1.06 -7.16
N THR A 96 -15.62 -1.96 -8.00
CA THR A 96 -14.84 -2.51 -9.12
C THR A 96 -14.71 -1.51 -10.27
N GLU A 97 -15.69 -0.64 -10.48
CA GLU A 97 -15.76 0.22 -11.67
C GLU A 97 -15.28 1.66 -11.42
N VAL A 98 -15.03 2.05 -10.16
CA VAL A 98 -14.49 3.38 -9.81
C VAL A 98 -13.34 3.31 -8.82
N ALA A 99 -13.53 2.66 -7.66
CA ALA A 99 -12.58 2.76 -6.54
C ALA A 99 -11.27 1.99 -6.77
N CYS A 100 -11.32 0.84 -7.44
CA CYS A 100 -10.16 -0.04 -7.60
C CYS A 100 -9.08 0.50 -8.55
N GLU A 101 -9.45 1.25 -9.59
CA GLU A 101 -8.50 1.57 -10.67
C GLU A 101 -7.47 2.62 -10.26
N LEU A 102 -7.89 3.72 -9.62
CA LEU A 102 -7.01 4.85 -9.36
C LEU A 102 -5.84 4.53 -8.40
N PRO A 103 -6.03 3.80 -7.28
CA PRO A 103 -4.92 3.41 -6.41
C PRO A 103 -3.87 2.54 -7.12
N LEU A 104 -4.31 1.62 -7.97
CA LEU A 104 -3.42 0.74 -8.71
C LEU A 104 -2.62 1.49 -9.78
N GLN A 105 -3.24 2.46 -10.46
CA GLN A 105 -2.53 3.38 -11.36
C GLN A 105 -1.48 4.21 -10.60
N ALA A 106 -1.80 4.71 -9.41
CA ALA A 106 -0.86 5.47 -8.59
C ALA A 106 0.36 4.65 -8.19
N ILE A 107 0.15 3.40 -7.76
CA ILE A 107 1.25 2.48 -7.43
C ILE A 107 2.08 2.20 -8.68
N ALA A 108 1.45 1.83 -9.80
CA ALA A 108 2.14 1.49 -11.04
C ALA A 108 2.99 2.66 -11.58
N GLU A 109 2.46 3.89 -11.51
CA GLU A 109 3.19 5.09 -11.94
C GLU A 109 4.39 5.37 -11.02
N LEU A 110 4.21 5.22 -9.70
CA LEU A 110 5.25 5.45 -8.71
C LEU A 110 6.43 4.47 -8.85
N ILE A 111 6.16 3.21 -9.16
CA ILE A 111 7.19 2.17 -9.36
C ILE A 111 7.69 2.11 -10.82
N GLY A 112 7.17 2.96 -11.71
CA GLY A 112 7.62 3.07 -13.09
C GLY A 112 7.17 1.91 -14.00
N VAL A 113 6.04 1.27 -13.71
CA VAL A 113 5.53 0.16 -14.53
C VAL A 113 4.97 0.67 -15.86
N PRO A 114 5.41 0.10 -17.01
CA PRO A 114 4.88 0.40 -18.33
C PRO A 114 3.37 0.12 -18.42
N GLN A 115 2.64 0.94 -19.20
CA GLN A 115 1.18 0.86 -19.29
C GLN A 115 0.67 -0.55 -19.67
N GLY A 116 1.36 -1.25 -20.57
CA GLY A 116 0.97 -2.59 -21.04
C GLY A 116 1.05 -3.70 -19.98
N ASP A 117 1.86 -3.51 -18.93
CA ASP A 117 2.04 -4.49 -17.85
C ASP A 117 1.12 -4.24 -16.65
N ARG A 118 0.43 -3.09 -16.60
CA ARG A 118 -0.39 -2.69 -15.44
C ARG A 118 -1.53 -3.65 -15.16
N SER A 119 -2.22 -4.15 -16.19
CA SER A 119 -3.30 -5.13 -16.02
C SER A 119 -2.84 -6.38 -15.27
N ARG A 120 -1.66 -6.90 -15.60
CA ARG A 120 -1.09 -8.08 -14.94
C ARG A 120 -0.74 -7.81 -13.47
N ILE A 121 -0.34 -6.59 -13.14
CA ILE A 121 -0.12 -6.19 -11.74
C ILE A 121 -1.45 -6.08 -11.02
N PHE A 122 -2.46 -5.50 -11.65
CA PHE A 122 -3.79 -5.31 -11.06
C PHE A 122 -4.41 -6.67 -10.70
N ASP A 123 -4.34 -7.63 -11.62
CA ASP A 123 -4.81 -9.00 -11.41
C ASP A 123 -4.09 -9.72 -10.27
N ARG A 124 -2.80 -9.42 -10.04
CA ARG A 124 -2.02 -10.02 -8.96
C ARG A 124 -2.26 -9.34 -7.62
N SER A 125 -2.43 -8.02 -7.61
CA SER A 125 -2.67 -7.23 -6.41
C SER A 125 -4.07 -7.44 -5.83
N ASN A 126 -5.05 -7.77 -6.66
CA ASN A 126 -6.45 -7.96 -6.25
C ASN A 126 -6.86 -9.43 -6.06
N LYS A 127 -5.95 -10.39 -6.31
CA LYS A 127 -6.22 -11.79 -6.01
C LYS A 127 -6.21 -11.99 -4.49
N PRO A 128 -7.26 -12.62 -3.92
CA PRO A 128 -7.32 -12.93 -2.50
C PRO A 128 -6.26 -13.94 -2.09
#